data_AF-A0A2P5KBD3-F1
#
_entry.id   AF-A0A2P5KBD3-F1
#
_cell.length_a   1.000
_cell.length_b   1.000
_cell.length_c   1.000
_cell.angle_alpha   90.00
_cell.angle_beta   90.00
_cell.angle_gamma   90.00
#
_symmetry.space_group_name_H-M   'P 1'
#
loop_
_entity.id
_entity.type
_entity.pdbx_description
1 polymer ?
#
loop_
_entity_poly.entity_id
_entity_poly.type
_entity_poly.pdbx_seq_one_letter_code
_entity_poly.pdbx_strand_id
1 'polypeptide(L)'
;MNLLTPEQIAAAQKANLEMWFGLTNKAFESVEKLVELNLQAAKSTLAESQENAHRTLSVKDAQELLSLQTSLTQPAAEKVLSYGRHLYEIASATQAEFVRVAEAQYEEQSRKVQAFIDNVAKNAPAGSETAVSVLKSAITAASTTYEAVQKATKQAVEIAESNFNAAATAASKAAQQAAAQASRAAKK
;
A
#
# COMPACT_ATOMS: atom_id res chain seq x y z
N MET A 1 -29.03 -32.12 -15.56
CA MET A 1 -28.11 -30.98 -15.44
C MET A 1 -28.45 -30.24 -14.16
N ASN A 2 -27.72 -30.48 -13.07
CA ASN A 2 -27.81 -29.63 -11.88
C ASN A 2 -26.58 -28.74 -11.91
N LEU A 3 -26.79 -27.46 -12.27
CA LEU A 3 -25.70 -26.55 -12.63
C LEU A 3 -24.84 -26.10 -11.43
N LEU A 4 -25.29 -26.28 -10.19
CA LEU A 4 -24.50 -26.15 -8.95
C LEU A 4 -25.15 -27.02 -7.87
N THR A 5 -24.38 -27.81 -7.11
CA THR A 5 -24.94 -28.55 -5.96
C THR A 5 -25.09 -27.62 -4.75
N PRO A 6 -26.05 -27.89 -3.83
CA PRO A 6 -26.17 -27.12 -2.58
C PRO A 6 -24.84 -27.04 -1.80
N GLU A 7 -24.04 -28.10 -1.82
CA GLU A 7 -22.72 -28.15 -1.19
C GLU A 7 -21.72 -27.18 -1.84
N GLN A 8 -21.75 -27.03 -3.17
CA GLN A 8 -20.91 -26.08 -3.88
C GLN A 8 -21.31 -24.63 -3.58
N ILE A 9 -22.61 -24.36 -3.44
CA ILE A 9 -23.12 -23.03 -3.05
C ILE A 9 -22.69 -22.70 -1.62
N ALA A 10 -22.86 -23.64 -0.69
CA ALA A 10 -22.44 -23.46 0.70
C ALA A 10 -20.91 -23.26 0.82
N ALA A 11 -20.11 -24.01 0.06
CA ALA A 11 -18.66 -23.83 0.02
C ALA A 11 -18.26 -22.46 -0.53
N ALA A 12 -18.91 -21.98 -1.60
CA ALA A 12 -18.66 -20.65 -2.15
C ALA A 12 -19.04 -19.52 -1.18
N GLN A 13 -20.17 -19.65 -0.48
CA GLN A 13 -20.58 -18.69 0.56
C GLN A 13 -19.59 -18.66 1.72
N LYS A 14 -19.12 -19.82 2.17
CA LYS A 14 -18.10 -19.92 3.22
C LYS A 14 -16.78 -19.24 2.80
N ALA A 15 -16.28 -19.55 1.60
CA ALA A 15 -15.05 -18.95 1.09
C ALA A 15 -15.17 -17.41 0.97
N ASN A 16 -16.32 -16.91 0.50
CA ASN A 16 -16.58 -15.48 0.45
C ASN A 16 -16.58 -14.84 1.85
N LEU A 17 -17.17 -15.49 2.86
CA LEU A 17 -17.16 -15.00 4.24
C LEU A 17 -15.75 -14.97 4.83
N GLU A 18 -14.96 -16.03 4.64
CA GLU A 18 -13.56 -16.08 5.08
C GLU A 18 -12.72 -14.97 4.43
N MET A 19 -12.93 -14.71 3.14
CA MET A 19 -12.30 -13.59 2.43
C MET A 19 -12.70 -12.24 3.06
N TRP A 20 -13.99 -12.01 3.30
CA TRP A 20 -14.48 -10.77 3.90
C TRP A 20 -13.93 -10.54 5.30
N PHE A 21 -13.88 -11.58 6.13
CA PHE A 21 -13.27 -11.49 7.46
C PHE A 21 -11.75 -11.24 7.37
N GLY A 22 -11.06 -11.89 6.43
CA GLY A 22 -9.64 -11.63 6.17
C GLY A 22 -9.36 -10.18 5.79
N LEU A 23 -10.11 -9.63 4.83
CA LEU A 23 -9.99 -8.22 4.40
C LEU A 23 -10.33 -7.25 5.52
N THR A 24 -11.38 -7.53 6.30
CA THR A 24 -11.78 -6.70 7.44
C THR A 24 -10.69 -6.68 8.52
N ASN A 25 -10.14 -7.84 8.87
CA ASN A 25 -9.02 -7.94 9.81
C ASN A 25 -7.80 -7.13 9.33
N LYS A 26 -7.50 -7.19 8.02
CA LYS A 26 -6.40 -6.41 7.44
C LYS A 26 -6.66 -4.90 7.47
N ALA A 27 -7.89 -4.47 7.23
CA ALA A 27 -8.26 -3.07 7.40
C ALA A 27 -8.10 -2.60 8.85
N PHE A 28 -8.51 -3.42 9.84
CA PHE A 28 -8.30 -3.11 11.26
C PHE A 28 -6.81 -3.05 11.62
N GLU A 29 -5.99 -3.99 11.14
CA GLU A 29 -4.53 -3.97 11.35
C GLU A 29 -3.91 -2.66 10.82
N SER A 30 -4.39 -2.14 9.67
CA SER A 30 -3.94 -0.85 9.15
C SER A 30 -4.37 0.33 10.02
N VAL A 31 -5.57 0.30 10.60
CA VAL A 31 -6.02 1.30 11.57
C VAL A 31 -5.15 1.25 12.84
N GLU A 32 -4.83 0.07 13.35
CA GLU A 32 -3.92 -0.10 14.49
C GLU A 32 -2.56 0.53 14.21
N LYS A 33 -1.97 0.27 13.05
CA LYS A 33 -0.70 0.89 12.63
C LYS A 33 -0.80 2.41 12.51
N LEU A 34 -1.91 2.95 12.01
CA LEU A 34 -2.13 4.39 11.96
C LEU A 34 -2.22 5.01 13.37
N VAL A 35 -2.93 4.36 14.29
CA VAL A 35 -3.02 4.80 15.69
C VAL A 35 -1.65 4.74 16.36
N GLU A 36 -0.90 3.66 16.16
CA GLU A 36 0.45 3.49 16.67
C GLU A 36 1.39 4.61 16.17
N LEU A 37 1.34 4.91 14.86
CA LEU A 37 2.12 5.99 14.26
C LEU A 37 1.76 7.36 14.86
N ASN A 38 0.47 7.66 15.05
CA ASN A 38 0.02 8.90 15.69
C ASN A 38 0.49 9.01 17.14
N LEU A 39 0.42 7.90 17.89
CA LEU A 39 0.89 7.85 19.27
C LEU A 39 2.41 8.06 19.36
N GLN A 40 3.18 7.45 18.44
CA GLN A 40 4.62 7.65 18.37
C GLN A 40 4.99 9.10 18.06
N ALA A 41 4.27 9.72 17.10
CA ALA A 41 4.44 11.13 16.79
C ALA A 41 4.13 12.02 18.00
N ALA A 42 3.01 11.80 18.68
CA ALA A 42 2.62 12.55 19.88
C ALA A 42 3.65 12.42 21.02
N LYS A 43 4.10 11.20 21.31
CA LYS A 43 5.14 10.94 22.33
C LYS A 43 6.45 11.65 21.98
N SER A 44 6.88 11.56 20.73
CA SER A 44 8.10 12.20 20.25
C SER A 44 8.01 13.73 20.34
N THR A 45 6.89 14.32 19.92
CA THR A 45 6.66 15.77 20.02
C THR A 45 6.59 16.25 21.47
N LEU A 46 6.01 15.47 22.38
CA LEU A 46 5.97 15.82 23.81
C LEU A 46 7.37 15.80 24.43
N ALA A 47 8.15 14.76 24.16
CA ALA A 47 9.54 14.65 24.64
C ALA A 47 10.40 15.83 24.15
N GLU A 48 10.26 16.18 22.87
CA GLU A 48 10.94 17.35 22.31
C GLU A 48 10.45 18.66 22.91
N SER A 49 9.15 18.82 23.14
CA SER A 49 8.62 20.04 23.76
C SER A 49 9.21 20.25 25.16
N GLN A 50 9.36 19.18 25.93
CA GLN A 50 10.03 19.22 27.23
C GLN A 50 11.50 19.61 27.09
N GLU A 51 12.23 18.98 26.19
CA GLU A 51 13.64 19.29 25.94
C GLU A 51 13.83 20.74 25.45
N ASN A 52 12.97 21.19 24.54
CA ASN A 52 12.99 22.55 24.01
C ASN A 52 12.70 23.57 25.10
N ALA A 53 11.73 23.32 25.98
CA ALA A 53 11.47 24.18 27.13
C ALA A 53 12.72 24.30 28.04
N HIS A 54 13.39 23.19 28.33
CA HIS A 54 14.66 23.21 29.09
C HIS A 54 15.76 23.99 28.38
N ARG A 55 15.93 23.79 27.07
CA ARG A 55 16.94 24.49 26.26
C ARG A 55 16.65 25.99 26.20
N THR A 56 15.40 26.40 25.96
CA THR A 56 15.00 27.82 25.95
C THR A 56 15.27 28.51 27.28
N LEU A 57 14.97 27.85 28.41
CA LEU A 57 15.26 28.40 29.74
C LEU A 57 16.77 28.49 30.06
N SER A 58 17.61 27.79 29.29
CA SER A 58 19.05 27.75 29.48
C SER A 58 19.83 28.69 28.55
N VAL A 59 19.15 29.38 27.63
CA VAL A 59 19.76 30.34 26.69
C VAL A 59 20.28 31.56 27.45
N LYS A 60 21.54 31.92 27.23
CA LYS A 60 22.24 33.00 27.93
C LYS A 60 22.40 34.27 27.10
N ASP A 61 22.35 34.15 25.77
CA ASP A 61 22.51 35.27 24.85
C ASP A 61 21.73 35.09 23.52
N ALA A 62 21.69 36.15 22.70
CA ALA A 62 20.99 36.16 21.42
C ALA A 62 21.59 35.20 20.37
N GLN A 63 22.88 34.84 20.52
CA GLN A 63 23.57 33.92 19.61
C GLN A 63 23.19 32.46 19.92
N GLU A 64 23.05 32.10 21.19
CA GLU A 64 22.48 30.83 21.64
C GLU A 64 21.00 30.69 21.22
N LEU A 65 20.23 31.79 21.20
CA LEU A 65 18.83 31.79 20.74
C LEU A 65 18.69 31.48 19.24
N LEU A 66 19.54 32.09 18.39
CA LEU A 66 19.57 31.81 16.94
C LEU A 66 20.01 30.36 16.64
N SER A 67 20.96 29.85 17.42
CA SER A 67 21.42 28.46 17.34
C SER A 67 20.32 27.49 17.75
N LEU A 68 19.54 27.84 18.77
CA LEU A 68 18.35 27.08 19.18
C LEU A 68 17.32 27.04 18.05
N GLN A 69 16.95 28.18 17.45
CA GLN A 69 16.00 28.24 16.34
C GLN A 69 16.37 27.31 15.17
N THR A 70 17.66 27.22 14.85
CA THR A 70 18.15 26.33 13.77
C THR A 70 18.08 24.87 14.18
N SER A 71 18.40 24.55 15.44
CA SER A 71 18.31 23.19 15.97
C SER A 71 16.88 22.64 16.03
N LEU A 72 15.87 23.52 16.10
CA LEU A 72 14.45 23.14 16.18
C LEU A 72 13.79 22.91 14.82
N THR A 73 14.22 23.63 13.79
CA THR A 73 13.55 23.65 12.48
C THR A 73 13.94 22.47 11.58
N GLN A 74 15.18 22.00 11.67
CA GLN A 74 15.65 20.86 10.88
C GLN A 74 14.95 19.53 11.26
N PRO A 75 14.83 19.15 12.55
CA PRO A 75 14.17 17.90 12.94
C PRO A 75 12.69 17.87 12.59
N ALA A 76 12.00 19.02 12.65
CA ALA A 76 10.57 19.10 12.35
C ALA A 76 10.24 18.70 10.90
N ALA A 77 11.04 19.17 9.93
CA ALA A 77 10.83 18.83 8.52
C ALA A 77 11.13 17.35 8.22
N GLU A 78 12.19 16.80 8.80
CA GLU A 78 12.54 15.37 8.67
C GLU A 78 11.45 14.47 9.27
N LYS A 79 10.84 14.89 10.38
CA LYS A 79 9.74 14.17 11.04
C LYS A 79 8.45 14.19 10.25
N VAL A 80 8.04 15.33 9.70
CA VAL A 80 6.87 15.40 8.80
C VAL A 80 7.07 14.48 7.60
N LEU A 81 8.29 14.47 7.05
CA LEU A 81 8.63 13.60 5.94
C LEU A 81 8.59 12.11 6.31
N SER A 82 9.15 11.75 7.47
CA SER A 82 9.11 10.38 8.01
C SER A 82 7.68 9.93 8.27
N TYR A 83 6.86 10.76 8.91
CA TYR A 83 5.44 10.49 9.13
C TYR A 83 4.70 10.27 7.80
N GLY A 84 4.94 11.12 6.80
CA GLY A 84 4.39 10.96 5.46
C GLY A 84 4.82 9.65 4.78
N ARG A 85 6.08 9.23 4.92
CA ARG A 85 6.57 7.94 4.42
C ARG A 85 5.89 6.77 5.11
N HIS A 86 5.79 6.77 6.44
CA HIS A 86 5.11 5.69 7.17
C HIS A 86 3.62 5.62 6.86
N LEU A 87 2.94 6.77 6.68
CA LEU A 87 1.56 6.79 6.20
C LEU A 87 1.43 6.14 4.82
N TYR A 88 2.34 6.49 3.90
CA TYR A 88 2.36 5.90 2.56
C TYR A 88 2.60 4.39 2.60
N GLU A 89 3.56 3.92 3.41
CA GLU A 89 3.84 2.49 3.62
C GLU A 89 2.61 1.73 4.15
N ILE A 90 1.89 2.29 5.11
CA ILE A 90 0.67 1.67 5.64
C ILE A 90 -0.40 1.57 4.53
N ALA A 91 -0.59 2.65 3.77
CA ALA A 91 -1.58 2.69 2.70
C ALA A 91 -1.22 1.72 1.56
N SER A 92 0.03 1.70 1.11
CA SER A 92 0.49 0.82 0.02
C SER A 92 0.47 -0.65 0.43
N ALA A 93 0.87 -0.98 1.66
CA ALA A 93 0.77 -2.35 2.19
C ALA A 93 -0.69 -2.82 2.26
N THR A 94 -1.61 -1.94 2.65
CA THR A 94 -3.04 -2.23 2.64
C THR A 94 -3.52 -2.51 1.22
N GLN A 95 -3.21 -1.63 0.26
CA GLN A 95 -3.57 -1.82 -1.14
C GLN A 95 -3.03 -3.13 -1.72
N ALA A 96 -1.78 -3.45 -1.43
CA ALA A 96 -1.12 -4.67 -1.89
C ALA A 96 -1.85 -5.93 -1.40
N GLU A 97 -2.32 -5.93 -0.16
CA GLU A 97 -3.07 -7.06 0.40
C GLU A 97 -4.43 -7.26 -0.29
N PHE A 98 -5.13 -6.18 -0.62
CA PHE A 98 -6.38 -6.25 -1.39
C PHE A 98 -6.14 -6.79 -2.80
N VAL A 99 -5.07 -6.33 -3.47
CA VAL A 99 -4.67 -6.85 -4.79
C VAL A 99 -4.35 -8.34 -4.69
N ARG A 100 -3.58 -8.76 -3.68
CA ARG A 100 -3.24 -10.18 -3.46
C ARG A 100 -4.47 -11.05 -3.28
N VAL A 101 -5.48 -10.60 -2.53
CA VAL A 101 -6.74 -11.33 -2.35
C VAL A 101 -7.51 -11.42 -3.68
N ALA A 102 -7.56 -10.34 -4.45
CA ALA A 102 -8.20 -10.35 -5.77
C ALA A 102 -7.50 -11.30 -6.76
N GLU A 103 -6.16 -11.31 -6.76
CA GLU A 103 -5.34 -12.24 -7.56
C GLU A 103 -5.62 -13.70 -7.18
N ALA A 104 -5.62 -14.01 -5.87
CA ALA A 104 -5.91 -15.36 -5.39
C ALA A 104 -7.31 -15.84 -5.80
N GLN A 105 -8.32 -14.97 -5.70
CA GLN A 105 -9.68 -15.29 -6.12
C GLN A 105 -9.76 -15.51 -7.63
N TYR A 106 -9.10 -14.66 -8.42
CA TYR A 106 -9.05 -14.83 -9.87
C TYR A 106 -8.42 -16.16 -10.27
N GLU A 107 -7.28 -16.52 -9.67
CA GLU A 107 -6.62 -17.79 -9.94
C GLU A 107 -7.51 -19.00 -9.62
N GLU A 108 -8.22 -18.95 -8.50
CA GLU A 108 -9.14 -20.02 -8.12
C GLU A 108 -10.28 -20.18 -9.14
N GLN A 109 -10.88 -19.08 -9.58
CA GLN A 109 -11.94 -19.10 -10.58
C GLN A 109 -11.43 -19.57 -11.95
N SER A 110 -10.24 -19.11 -12.35
CA SER A 110 -9.57 -19.55 -13.58
C SER A 110 -9.35 -21.07 -13.58
N ARG A 111 -8.86 -21.64 -12.45
CA ARG A 111 -8.72 -23.10 -12.29
C ARG A 111 -10.05 -23.84 -12.41
N LYS A 112 -11.13 -23.32 -11.81
CA LYS A 112 -12.48 -23.91 -11.91
C LYS A 112 -13.01 -23.91 -13.34
N VAL A 113 -12.84 -22.80 -14.05
CA VAL A 113 -13.25 -22.66 -15.45
C VAL A 113 -12.47 -23.62 -16.35
N GLN A 114 -11.15 -23.72 -16.15
CA GLN A 114 -10.31 -24.65 -16.90
C GLN A 114 -10.74 -26.12 -16.66
N ALA A 115 -10.96 -26.50 -15.40
CA ALA A 115 -11.43 -27.84 -15.05
C ALA A 115 -12.81 -28.16 -15.65
N PHE A 116 -13.72 -27.19 -15.68
CA PHE A 116 -15.01 -27.32 -16.33
C PHE A 116 -14.86 -27.59 -17.83
N ILE A 117 -13.97 -26.88 -18.50
CA ILE A 117 -13.74 -27.06 -19.94
C ILE A 117 -13.07 -28.38 -20.24
N ASP A 118 -12.09 -28.78 -19.45
CA ASP A 118 -11.47 -30.08 -19.62
C ASP A 118 -12.50 -31.20 -19.42
N ASN A 119 -13.46 -31.02 -18.51
CA ASN A 119 -14.57 -31.95 -18.32
C ASN A 119 -15.52 -31.95 -19.53
N VAL A 120 -15.93 -30.79 -20.03
CA VAL A 120 -16.78 -30.67 -21.21
C VAL A 120 -16.09 -31.27 -22.43
N ALA A 121 -14.82 -30.95 -22.66
CA ALA A 121 -14.03 -31.47 -23.78
C ALA A 121 -13.90 -33.00 -23.75
N LYS A 122 -13.73 -33.59 -22.57
CA LYS A 122 -13.64 -35.06 -22.41
C LYS A 122 -14.98 -35.77 -22.60
N ASN A 123 -16.09 -35.09 -22.33
CA ASN A 123 -17.43 -35.66 -22.38
C ASN A 123 -18.27 -35.14 -23.58
N ALA A 124 -17.65 -34.38 -24.49
CA ALA A 124 -18.37 -33.77 -25.60
C ALA A 124 -18.72 -34.83 -26.68
N PRO A 125 -19.93 -34.78 -27.27
CA PRO A 125 -20.29 -35.60 -28.42
C PRO A 125 -19.35 -35.35 -29.61
N ALA A 126 -19.13 -36.37 -30.44
CA ALA A 126 -18.38 -36.22 -31.69
C ALA A 126 -18.96 -35.08 -32.55
N GLY A 127 -18.10 -34.19 -33.07
CA GLY A 127 -18.50 -32.99 -33.84
C GLY A 127 -18.52 -31.68 -33.04
N SER A 128 -18.19 -31.71 -31.74
CA SER A 128 -18.17 -30.53 -30.85
C SER A 128 -16.79 -29.83 -30.79
N GLU A 129 -15.79 -30.34 -31.51
CA GLU A 129 -14.37 -29.95 -31.40
C GLU A 129 -14.15 -28.47 -31.72
N THR A 130 -14.89 -27.93 -32.71
CA THR A 130 -14.85 -26.52 -33.07
C THR A 130 -15.38 -25.62 -31.95
N ALA A 131 -16.48 -26.00 -31.30
CA ALA A 131 -17.07 -25.22 -30.20
C ALA A 131 -16.17 -25.22 -28.96
N VAL A 132 -15.58 -26.38 -28.62
CA VAL A 132 -14.60 -26.50 -27.53
C VAL A 132 -13.33 -25.68 -27.81
N SER A 133 -12.87 -25.67 -29.07
CA SER A 133 -11.71 -24.87 -29.50
C SER A 133 -11.98 -23.37 -29.34
N VAL A 134 -13.13 -22.88 -29.82
CA VAL A 134 -13.52 -21.47 -29.66
C VAL A 134 -13.61 -21.06 -28.19
N LEU A 135 -14.17 -21.93 -27.33
CA LEU A 135 -14.25 -21.67 -25.89
C LEU A 135 -12.86 -21.58 -25.24
N LYS A 136 -11.95 -22.49 -25.59
CA LYS A 136 -10.55 -22.44 -25.14
C LYS A 136 -9.87 -21.14 -25.57
N SER A 137 -10.01 -20.75 -26.84
CA SER A 137 -9.46 -19.50 -27.36
C SER A 137 -10.00 -18.27 -26.64
N ALA A 138 -11.30 -18.23 -26.34
CA ALA A 138 -11.92 -17.13 -25.60
C ALA A 138 -11.32 -16.98 -24.19
N ILE A 139 -11.04 -18.09 -23.51
CA ILE A 139 -10.41 -18.06 -22.18
C ILE A 139 -8.96 -17.66 -22.24
N THR A 140 -8.20 -18.17 -23.22
CA THR A 140 -6.83 -17.70 -23.42
C THR A 140 -6.81 -16.19 -23.62
N ALA A 141 -7.70 -15.64 -24.45
CA ALA A 141 -7.81 -14.20 -24.66
C ALA A 141 -8.20 -13.43 -23.38
N ALA A 142 -9.11 -13.97 -22.57
CA ALA A 142 -9.49 -13.39 -21.29
C ALA A 142 -8.33 -13.40 -20.27
N SER A 143 -7.60 -14.52 -20.18
CA SER A 143 -6.41 -14.66 -19.31
C SER A 143 -5.31 -13.69 -19.71
N THR A 144 -4.98 -13.58 -21.01
CA THR A 144 -3.99 -12.61 -21.49
C THR A 144 -4.42 -11.17 -21.20
N THR A 145 -5.71 -10.85 -21.33
CA THR A 145 -6.23 -9.52 -21.00
C THR A 145 -6.08 -9.22 -19.50
N TYR A 146 -6.38 -10.19 -18.64
CA TYR A 146 -6.20 -10.06 -17.19
C TYR A 146 -4.73 -9.84 -16.83
N GLU A 147 -3.81 -10.63 -17.39
CA GLU A 147 -2.36 -10.45 -17.19
C GLU A 147 -1.89 -9.06 -17.61
N ALA A 148 -2.40 -8.54 -18.73
CA ALA A 148 -2.09 -7.19 -19.19
C ALA A 148 -2.59 -6.12 -18.22
N VAL A 149 -3.81 -6.25 -17.68
CA VAL A 149 -4.36 -5.35 -16.66
C VAL A 149 -3.54 -5.43 -15.38
N GLN A 150 -3.25 -6.64 -14.89
CA GLN A 150 -2.44 -6.87 -13.69
C GLN A 150 -1.06 -6.22 -13.83
N LYS A 151 -0.41 -6.37 -14.99
CA LYS A 151 0.88 -5.75 -15.28
C LYS A 151 0.78 -4.22 -15.30
N ALA A 152 -0.24 -3.67 -15.95
CA ALA A 152 -0.47 -2.22 -15.98
C ALA A 152 -0.72 -1.67 -14.57
N THR A 153 -1.50 -2.37 -13.74
CA THR A 153 -1.71 -2.01 -12.34
C THR A 153 -0.40 -2.02 -11.54
N LYS A 154 0.42 -3.06 -11.67
CA LYS A 154 1.73 -3.13 -11.01
C LYS A 154 2.64 -1.98 -11.42
N GLN A 155 2.74 -1.71 -12.73
CA GLN A 155 3.50 -0.57 -13.24
C GLN A 155 2.99 0.77 -12.72
N ALA A 156 1.67 0.96 -12.63
CA ALA A 156 1.09 2.18 -12.06
C ALA A 156 1.47 2.36 -10.58
N VAL A 157 1.49 1.28 -9.80
CA VAL A 157 1.95 1.29 -8.40
C VAL A 157 3.43 1.63 -8.31
N GLU A 158 4.29 0.98 -9.10
CA GLU A 158 5.74 1.26 -9.12
C GLU A 158 6.05 2.73 -9.51
N ILE A 159 5.30 3.29 -10.46
CA ILE A 159 5.41 4.70 -10.84
C ILE A 159 4.98 5.61 -9.69
N ALA A 160 3.88 5.28 -9.01
CA ALA A 160 3.42 6.04 -7.85
C ALA A 160 4.45 6.02 -6.71
N GLU A 161 5.02 4.84 -6.40
CA GLU A 161 6.09 4.68 -5.40
C GLU A 161 7.33 5.49 -5.76
N SER A 162 7.77 5.42 -7.03
CA SER A 162 8.91 6.17 -7.52
C SER A 162 8.70 7.68 -7.40
N ASN A 163 7.53 8.18 -7.82
CA ASN A 163 7.18 9.60 -7.74
C ASN A 163 7.09 10.08 -6.28
N PHE A 164 6.52 9.27 -5.40
CA PHE A 164 6.47 9.57 -3.97
C PHE A 164 7.88 9.68 -3.38
N ASN A 165 8.75 8.72 -3.67
CA ASN A 165 10.14 8.72 -3.19
C ASN A 165 10.93 9.92 -3.73
N ALA A 166 10.74 10.28 -5.00
CA ALA A 166 11.35 11.44 -5.61
C ALA A 166 10.87 12.74 -4.95
N ALA A 167 9.55 12.90 -4.76
CA ALA A 167 8.97 14.05 -4.07
C ALA A 167 9.46 14.16 -2.63
N ALA A 168 9.52 13.03 -1.91
CA ALA A 168 10.02 13.00 -0.54
C ALA A 168 11.51 13.40 -0.48
N THR A 169 12.32 12.94 -1.42
CA THR A 169 13.74 13.31 -1.53
C THR A 169 13.90 14.80 -1.83
N ALA A 170 13.11 15.35 -2.75
CA ALA A 170 13.13 16.78 -3.07
C ALA A 170 12.74 17.63 -1.85
N ALA A 171 11.68 17.25 -1.12
CA ALA A 171 11.26 17.90 0.11
C ALA A 171 12.36 17.86 1.19
N SER A 172 13.00 16.69 1.38
CA SER A 172 14.14 16.54 2.30
C SER A 172 15.28 17.48 1.95
N LYS A 173 15.63 17.57 0.66
CA LYS A 173 16.70 18.44 0.18
C LYS A 173 16.37 19.93 0.38
N ALA A 174 15.13 20.32 0.11
CA ALA A 174 14.66 21.69 0.35
C ALA A 174 14.74 22.06 1.84
N ALA A 175 14.33 21.15 2.74
CA ALA A 175 14.44 21.34 4.18
C ALA A 175 15.91 21.52 4.63
N GLN A 176 16.82 20.68 4.13
CA GLN A 176 18.26 20.80 4.41
C GLN A 176 18.85 22.12 3.91
N GLN A 177 18.43 22.58 2.72
CA GLN A 177 18.86 23.86 2.17
C GLN A 177 18.37 25.05 3.01
N ALA A 178 17.12 25.02 3.46
CA ALA A 178 16.58 26.04 4.36
C ALA A 178 17.34 26.10 5.70
N ALA A 179 17.64 24.93 6.29
CA ALA A 179 18.45 24.85 7.51
C ALA A 179 19.89 25.39 7.30
N ALA A 180 20.51 25.08 6.16
CA ALA A 180 21.84 25.59 5.81
C ALA A 180 21.84 27.12 5.57
N GLN A 181 20.77 27.68 5.03
CA GLN A 181 20.63 29.13 4.87
C GLN A 181 20.45 29.85 6.22
N ALA A 182 19.63 29.29 7.11
CA ALA A 182 19.42 29.82 8.46
C ALA A 182 20.73 29.82 9.28
N SER A 183 21.51 28.75 9.21
CA SER A 183 22.81 28.67 9.91
C SER A 183 23.87 29.62 9.34
N ARG A 184 23.83 29.94 8.04
CA ARG A 184 24.69 30.97 7.43
C ARG A 184 24.28 32.37 7.84
N ALA A 185 22.98 32.64 7.98
CA ALA A 185 22.48 33.92 8.47
C ALA A 185 22.87 34.18 9.93
N ALA A 186 22.91 33.14 10.77
CA ALA A 186 23.33 33.23 12.17
C ALA A 186 24.86 33.42 12.37
N LYS A 187 25.67 33.26 11.31
CA LYS A 187 27.14 33.44 11.35
C LYS A 187 27.59 34.82 10.83
N LYS A 188 26.68 35.64 10.30
CA LYS A 188 26.93 37.01 9.88
C LYS A 188 26.52 37.97 10.97
#